data_AF-G4LWF8-F1
#
_entry.id   AF-G4LWF8-F1
#
_cell.length_a   1.000
_cell.length_b   1.000
_cell.length_c   1.000
_cell.angle_alpha   90.00
_cell.angle_beta   90.00
_cell.angle_gamma   90.00
#
_symmetry.space_group_name_H-M   'P 1'
#
loop_
_entity.id
_entity.type
_entity.pdbx_description
1 polymer ?
#
loop_
_entity_poly.entity_id
_entity_poly.type
_entity_poly.pdbx_seq_one_letter_code
_entity_poly.pdbx_strand_id
1 'polypeptide(L)' 'MRICKAYGVSNEDNGSALMSIFVIDTNGLIRVTICLDKGIHFSVRDILRMVKELQMKDKEDELDILKHSETTITTPLLD' A
#
# COMPACT_ATOMS: atom_id res chain seq x y z
N MET A 1 12.26 18.81 -9.21
CA MET A 1 11.28 17.93 -9.88
C MET A 1 11.70 16.46 -10.10
N ARG A 2 12.94 16.02 -9.81
CA ARG A 2 13.33 14.62 -10.04
C ARG A 2 12.43 13.59 -9.35
N ILE A 3 12.06 13.82 -8.09
CA ILE A 3 11.18 12.92 -7.33
C ILE A 3 9.77 12.90 -7.93
N CYS A 4 9.18 14.07 -8.20
CA CYS A 4 7.86 14.17 -8.83
C CYS A 4 7.81 13.46 -10.18
N LYS A 5 8.87 13.56 -10.99
CA LYS A 5 9.00 12.82 -12.26
C LYS A 5 9.10 11.31 -12.04
N ALA A 6 9.90 10.87 -11.08
CA ALA A 6 10.06 9.46 -10.75
C ALA A 6 8.74 8.81 -10.27
N TYR A 7 7.89 9.58 -9.58
CA TYR A 7 6.59 9.13 -9.09
C TYR A 7 5.43 9.43 -10.07
N GLY A 8 5.70 10.01 -11.24
CA GLY A 8 4.67 10.28 -12.26
C GLY A 8 3.68 11.39 -11.90
N VAL A 9 4.03 12.28 -10.97
CA VAL A 9 3.14 13.35 -10.45
C VAL A 9 3.63 14.75 -10.80
N SER A 10 4.61 14.85 -11.68
CA SER A 10 5.12 16.12 -12.18
C SER A 10 4.12 16.74 -13.16
N ASN A 11 3.72 17.98 -12.93
CA ASN A 11 3.00 18.81 -13.88
C ASN A 11 4.04 19.64 -14.65
N GLU A 12 4.31 19.25 -15.90
CA GLU A 12 5.33 19.92 -16.74
C GLU A 12 4.89 21.31 -17.19
N ASP A 13 3.59 21.59 -17.27
CA ASP A 13 3.06 22.86 -17.77
C ASP A 13 3.36 24.02 -16.83
N ASN A 14 3.38 23.77 -15.53
CA ASN A 14 3.60 24.79 -14.50
C ASN A 14 4.75 24.46 -13.53
N GLY A 15 5.45 23.33 -13.74
CA GLY A 15 6.58 22.91 -12.91
C GLY A 15 6.21 22.56 -11.47
N SER A 16 4.95 22.22 -11.18
CA SER A 16 4.49 21.82 -9.85
C SER A 16 4.23 20.31 -9.76
N ALA A 17 3.89 19.81 -8.57
CA ALA A 17 3.42 18.45 -8.41
C ALA A 17 1.89 18.44 -8.35
N LEU A 18 1.27 17.38 -8.90
CA LEU A 18 -0.12 17.06 -8.62
C LEU A 18 -0.31 16.75 -7.13
N MET A 19 -1.54 16.93 -6.63
CA MET A 19 -1.87 16.55 -5.25
C MET A 19 -1.92 15.03 -5.19
N SER A 20 -0.86 14.41 -4.67
CA SER A 20 -0.72 12.96 -4.68
C SER A 20 -0.36 12.41 -3.31
N ILE A 21 -0.89 11.22 -3.01
CA ILE A 21 -0.66 10.48 -1.77
C ILE A 21 -0.16 9.10 -2.15
N PHE A 22 0.96 8.69 -1.54
CA PHE A 22 1.53 7.36 -1.67
C PHE A 22 1.55 6.71 -0.29
N VAL A 23 0.91 5.55 -0.15
CA VAL A 23 1.05 4.72 1.05
C VAL A 23 2.12 3.68 0.74
N ILE A 24 3.22 3.72 1.47
CA ILE A 24 4.39 2.86 1.28
C ILE A 24 4.58 2.04 2.54
N ASP A 25 4.73 0.72 2.39
CA ASP A 25 4.95 -0.17 3.53
C ASP A 25 6.42 -0.20 4.00
N THR A 26 6.70 -0.99 5.04
CA THR A 26 8.05 -1.11 5.62
C THR A 26 9.05 -1.83 4.71
N ASN A 27 8.58 -2.53 3.67
CA ASN A 27 9.43 -3.15 2.65
C ASN A 27 9.74 -2.17 1.49
N GLY A 28 9.21 -0.95 1.55
CA GLY A 28 9.36 0.05 0.50
C GLY A 28 8.42 -0.17 -0.68
N LEU A 29 7.40 -1.04 -0.55
CA LEU A 29 6.42 -1.28 -1.62
C LEU A 29 5.30 -0.23 -1.55
N ILE A 30 4.96 0.34 -2.70
CA ILE A 30 3.81 1.22 -2.83
C ILE A 30 2.55 0.36 -2.78
N ARG A 31 1.72 0.57 -1.76
CA ARG A 31 0.46 -0.17 -1.54
C ARG A 31 -0.75 0.56 -2.09
N VAL A 32 -0.71 1.89 -2.09
CA VAL A 32 -1.77 2.76 -2.64
C VAL A 32 -1.15 3.99 -3.27
N THR A 33 -1.69 4.40 -4.42
CA THR A 33 -1.45 5.70 -5.04
C THR A 33 -2.77 6.42 -5.25
N ILE A 34 -2.87 7.66 -4.78
CA ILE A 34 -3.97 8.57 -5.08
C ILE A 34 -3.38 9.79 -5.76
N CYS A 35 -3.99 10.21 -6.87
CA CYS A 35 -3.64 11.43 -7.57
C CYS A 35 -4.91 12.25 -7.80
N LEU A 36 -4.88 13.51 -7.37
CA LEU A 36 -6.02 14.41 -7.39
C LEU A 36 -5.68 15.66 -8.18
N ASP A 37 -6.71 16.18 -8.85
CA ASP A 37 -6.61 17.48 -9.51
C ASP A 37 -6.60 18.62 -8.48
N LYS A 38 -6.15 19.79 -8.93
CA LYS A 38 -6.02 20.98 -8.12
C LYS A 38 -7.37 21.39 -7.52
N GLY A 39 -7.38 21.62 -6.20
CA GLY A 39 -8.57 22.04 -5.46
C GLY A 39 -9.44 20.90 -4.93
N ILE A 40 -9.14 19.65 -5.28
CA ILE A 40 -9.76 18.48 -4.65
C ILE A 40 -8.98 18.13 -3.39
N HIS A 41 -9.67 18.10 -2.25
CA HIS A 41 -9.10 17.71 -0.97
C HIS A 41 -9.39 16.25 -0.66
N PHE A 42 -8.40 15.58 -0.04
CA PHE A 42 -8.57 14.24 0.49
C PHE A 42 -8.50 14.27 2.01
N SER A 43 -9.40 13.55 2.66
CA SER A 43 -9.47 13.51 4.12
C SER A 43 -8.30 12.73 4.71
N VAL A 44 -7.54 13.35 5.60
CA VAL A 44 -6.49 12.67 6.37
C VAL A 44 -7.06 11.49 7.17
N ARG A 45 -8.31 11.58 7.62
CA ARG A 45 -8.99 10.47 8.32
C ARG A 45 -9.19 9.26 7.40
N ASP A 46 -9.48 9.48 6.13
CA ASP A 46 -9.65 8.40 5.16
C ASP A 46 -8.30 7.75 4.81
N ILE A 47 -7.22 8.53 4.73
CA ILE A 47 -5.86 7.99 4.60
C ILE A 47 -5.53 7.09 5.80
N LEU A 48 -5.80 7.56 7.02
CA LEU A 48 -5.56 6.77 8.23
C LEU A 48 -6.41 5.50 8.30
N ARG A 49 -7.67 5.55 7.85
CA ARG A 49 -8.53 4.35 7.77
C ARG A 49 -7.92 3.31 6.82
N MET A 50 -7.52 3.74 5.63
CA MET A 50 -6.94 2.88 4.61
C MET A 50 -5.60 2.26 5.06
N VAL A 51 -4.74 3.02 5.74
CA VAL A 51 -3.50 2.47 6.33
C VAL A 51 -3.83 1.38 7.36
N LYS A 52 -4.84 1.58 8.21
CA LYS A 52 -5.27 0.57 9.18
C LYS A 52 -5.81 -0.69 8.51
N GLU A 53 -6.62 -0.54 7.46
CA GLU A 53 -7.16 -1.68 6.70
C GLU A 53 -6.04 -2.51 6.06
N LEU A 54 -5.04 -1.85 5.46
CA LEU A 54 -3.85 -2.53 4.92
C LEU A 54 -3.10 -3.30 6.02
N GLN A 55 -2.86 -2.68 7.16
CA GLN A 55 -2.18 -3.32 8.29
C GLN A 55 -2.96 -4.53 8.86
N MET A 56 -4.29 -4.46 8.87
CA MET A 56 -5.12 -5.58 9.33
C MET A 56 -5.09 -6.73 8.32
N LYS A 57 -5.13 -6.41 7.02
CA LYS A 57 -5.02 -7.40 5.94
C LYS A 57 -3.67 -8.11 5.96
N ASP A 58 -2.58 -7.36 6.14
CA ASP A 58 -1.23 -7.93 6.19
C ASP A 58 -1.09 -8.93 7.35
N LYS A 59 -1.65 -8.61 8.53
CA LYS A 59 -1.67 -9.54 9.68
C LYS A 59 -2.51 -10.78 9.42
N GLU A 60 -3.65 -10.64 8.75
CA GLU A 60 -4.50 -11.76 8.39
C GLU A 60 -3.77 -12.73 7.44
N ASP A 61 -3.08 -12.18 6.42
CA ASP A 61 -2.28 -12.98 5.49
C ASP A 61 -1.14 -13.73 6.18
N GLU A 62 -0.44 -13.09 7.13
CA GLU A 62 0.59 -13.74 7.94
C GLU A 62 0.04 -14.94 8.73
N LEU A 63 -1.13 -14.75 9.37
CA LEU A 63 -1.78 -15.82 10.13
C LEU A 63 -2.24 -16.97 9.23
N ASP A 64 -2.75 -16.68 8.05
CA ASP A 64 -3.18 -17.71 7.12
C ASP A 64 -2.00 -18.51 6.56
N ILE A 65 -0.87 -17.87 6.26
CA ILE A 65 0.37 -18.55 5.88
C ILE A 65 0.83 -19.51 6.99
N LEU A 66 0.80 -19.06 8.25
CA LEU A 66 1.19 -19.90 9.40
C LEU A 66 0.30 -21.13 9.52
N LYS A 67 -1.03 -20.99 9.46
CA LYS A 67 -1.97 -22.12 9.52
C LYS A 67 -1.71 -23.15 8.41
N HIS A 68 -1.43 -22.69 7.20
CA HIS A 68 -1.19 -23.58 6.05
C HIS A 68 0.17 -24.30 6.18
N SER A 69 1.16 -23.66 6.80
CA SER A 69 2.45 -24.29 7.09
C SER A 69 2.34 -25.40 8.15
N GLU A 70 1.52 -25.22 9.19
CA GLU A 70 1.30 -26.23 10.24
C GLU A 70 0.51 -27.45 9.76
N THR A 71 -0.45 -27.23 8.86
CA THR A 71 -1.29 -28.31 8.29
C THR A 71 -0.47 -29.26 7.39
N THR A 72 0.60 -28.77 6.76
CA THR A 72 1.45 -29.59 5.88
C THR A 72 2.30 -30.59 6.68
N ILE A 73 2.64 -30.30 7.94
CA ILE A 73 3.53 -31.12 8.78
C ILE A 73 2.78 -32.29 9.46
N THR A 74 1.45 -32.21 9.56
CA THR A 74 0.61 -33.20 10.27
C THR A 74 0.00 -34.28 9.39
N THR A 75 0.31 -34.30 8.09
CA THR A 75 -0.08 -35.42 7.22
C THR A 75 0.83 -36.62 7.53
N PRO A 76 0.34 -37.76 8.06
CA PRO A 76 1.18 -38.93 8.24
C PRO A 76 1.62 -39.41 6.85
N LEU A 77 2.91 -39.68 6.69
CA LEU A 77 3.39 -40.51 5.60
C LEU A 77 2.64 -41.84 5.70
N LEU A 78 1.70 -42.07 4.80
CA LEU A 78 1.07 -43.37 4.62
C LEU A 78 2.15 -44.32 4.08
N ASP A 79 2.51 -45.30 4.90
CA ASP A 79 3.32 -46.47 4.53
C ASP A 79 2.71 -47.25 3.34
#